data_AF-A0A9E5P1P2-F1
#
_entry.id   AF-A0A9E5P1P2-F1
#
_cell.length_a   1.000
_cell.length_b   1.000
_cell.length_c   1.000
_cell.angle_alpha   90.00
_cell.angle_beta   90.00
_cell.angle_gamma   90.00
#
_symmetry.space_group_name_H-M   'P 1'
#
loop_
_entity.id
_entity.type
_entity.pdbx_description
1 polymer ?
#
loop_
_entity_poly.entity_id
_entity_poly.type
_entity_poly.pdbx_seq_one_letter_code
_entity_poly.pdbx_strand_id
1 'polypeptide(L)'
;VILGTRAVREPDFLGSAAERHPGRIILGLDARNGMLATDGWDATTQISAVGFAQRAAGLQLAAIVYTDIDRDGMLEGLNLAATVALAEAVATPVIASG
;
A
#
# COMPACT_ATOMS: atom_id res chain seq x y z
N VAL A 1 -5.91 -9.44 -8.12
CA VAL A 1 -6.59 -8.11 -8.21
C VAL A 1 -5.84 -7.15 -7.31
N ILE A 2 -5.64 -5.91 -7.73
CA ILE A 2 -5.02 -4.87 -6.89
C ILE A 2 -6.12 -3.98 -6.32
N LEU A 3 -6.11 -3.74 -5.01
CA LEU A 3 -7.05 -2.87 -4.31
C LEU A 3 -6.27 -1.70 -3.69
N GLY A 4 -6.55 -0.47 -4.13
CA GLY A 4 -5.92 0.76 -3.62
C GLY A 4 -6.87 1.56 -2.73
N THR A 5 -7.29 2.75 -3.20
CA THR A 5 -8.16 3.71 -2.48
C THR A 5 -9.30 3.06 -1.69
N ARG A 6 -10.05 2.12 -2.29
CA ARG A 6 -11.17 1.46 -1.60
C ARG A 6 -10.72 0.63 -0.39
N ALA A 7 -9.57 -0.03 -0.46
CA ALA A 7 -9.02 -0.77 0.67
C ALA A 7 -8.67 0.16 1.85
N VAL A 8 -8.19 1.36 1.56
CA VAL A 8 -7.85 2.38 2.57
C VAL A 8 -9.10 2.98 3.21
N ARG A 9 -10.12 3.31 2.40
CA ARG A 9 -11.38 3.91 2.86
C ARG A 9 -12.30 2.88 3.56
N GLU A 10 -12.30 1.64 3.12
CA GLU A 10 -13.13 0.55 3.63
C GLU A 10 -12.25 -0.65 4.05
N PRO A 11 -11.57 -0.61 5.20
CA PRO A 11 -10.71 -1.72 5.65
C PRO A 11 -11.44 -3.06 5.79
N ASP A 12 -12.72 -3.05 6.17
CA ASP A 12 -13.54 -4.26 6.28
C ASP A 12 -13.77 -4.92 4.90
N PHE A 13 -13.85 -4.11 3.84
CA PHE A 13 -13.91 -4.61 2.46
C PHE A 13 -12.61 -5.32 2.08
N LEU A 14 -11.45 -4.77 2.45
CA LEU A 14 -10.15 -5.40 2.23
C LEU A 14 -10.07 -6.75 2.95
N GLY A 15 -10.45 -6.80 4.23
CA GLY A 15 -10.48 -8.04 5.02
C GLY A 15 -11.37 -9.10 4.37
N SER A 16 -12.61 -8.73 4.06
CA SER A 16 -13.58 -9.62 3.40
C SER A 16 -13.11 -10.10 2.02
N ALA A 17 -12.35 -9.29 1.28
CA ALA A 17 -11.78 -9.67 -0.01
C ALA A 17 -10.61 -10.65 0.15
N ALA A 18 -9.73 -10.40 1.12
CA ALA A 18 -8.60 -11.27 1.42
C ALA A 18 -9.04 -12.66 1.91
N GLU A 19 -10.08 -12.72 2.75
CA GLU A 19 -10.66 -13.99 3.23
C GLU A 19 -11.30 -14.81 2.10
N ARG A 20 -12.05 -14.16 1.20
CA ARG A 20 -12.70 -14.84 0.07
C ARG A 20 -11.71 -15.27 -1.01
N HIS A 21 -10.57 -14.58 -1.13
CA HIS A 21 -9.59 -14.78 -2.20
C HIS A 21 -8.16 -14.80 -1.65
N PRO A 22 -7.82 -15.78 -0.81
CA PRO A 22 -6.53 -15.84 -0.13
C PRO A 22 -5.38 -15.95 -1.14
N GLY A 23 -4.34 -15.14 -0.94
CA GLY A 23 -3.17 -15.10 -1.81
C GLY A 23 -3.43 -14.54 -3.22
N ARG A 24 -4.57 -13.89 -3.47
CA ARG A 24 -4.92 -13.29 -4.78
C ARG A 24 -5.16 -11.78 -4.77
N ILE A 25 -5.19 -11.19 -3.57
CA ILE A 25 -5.39 -9.76 -3.37
C ILE A 25 -4.04 -9.10 -3.15
N ILE A 26 -3.75 -8.07 -3.93
CA ILE A 26 -2.61 -7.19 -3.73
C ILE A 26 -3.14 -5.87 -3.17
N LEU A 27 -2.53 -5.36 -2.12
CA LEU A 27 -2.84 -4.05 -1.56
C LEU A 27 -1.98 -2.99 -2.23
N GLY A 28 -2.61 -2.01 -2.88
CA GLY A 28 -1.91 -0.86 -3.44
C GLY A 28 -1.85 0.28 -2.43
N LEU A 29 -0.63 0.73 -2.09
CA LEU A 29 -0.39 1.85 -1.20
C LEU A 29 0.33 2.96 -1.97
N ASP A 30 -0.42 3.98 -2.32
CA ASP A 30 0.10 5.21 -2.88
C ASP A 30 0.36 6.18 -1.73
N ALA A 31 1.57 6.70 -1.61
CA ALA A 31 1.97 7.53 -0.48
C ALA A 31 2.66 8.83 -0.91
N ARG A 32 2.25 9.93 -0.30
CA ARG A 32 2.88 11.26 -0.38
C ARG A 32 3.54 11.54 0.96
N ASN A 33 4.85 11.75 0.98
CA ASN A 33 5.63 11.91 2.21
C ASN A 33 5.33 10.82 3.27
N GLY A 34 5.17 9.57 2.84
CA GLY A 34 4.87 8.43 3.72
C GLY A 34 3.41 8.32 4.20
N MET A 35 2.54 9.25 3.82
CA MET A 35 1.12 9.29 4.16
C MET A 35 0.26 8.83 2.98
N LEU A 36 -0.77 8.02 3.24
CA LEU A 36 -1.58 7.43 2.17
C LEU A 36 -2.35 8.51 1.41
N ALA A 37 -2.23 8.46 0.09
CA ALA A 37 -3.00 9.23 -0.86
C ALA A 37 -4.14 8.36 -1.44
N THR A 38 -5.29 8.98 -1.66
CA THR A 38 -6.51 8.33 -2.16
C THR A 38 -7.14 9.18 -3.25
N ASP A 39 -8.18 8.65 -3.91
CA ASP A 39 -8.95 9.34 -4.96
C ASP A 39 -8.06 9.81 -6.12
N GLY A 40 -7.19 8.93 -6.63
CA GLY A 40 -6.27 9.29 -7.70
C GLY A 40 -5.20 10.31 -7.29
N TRP A 41 -4.86 10.33 -5.99
CA TRP A 41 -3.84 11.18 -5.35
C TRP A 41 -4.28 12.60 -4.98
N ASP A 42 -5.54 12.94 -5.22
CA ASP A 42 -6.10 14.24 -4.86
C ASP A 42 -6.28 14.41 -3.35
N ALA A 43 -6.47 13.31 -2.61
CA ALA A 43 -6.72 13.34 -1.18
C ALA A 43 -5.62 12.64 -0.37
N THR A 44 -4.80 13.40 0.35
CA THR A 44 -3.82 12.86 1.32
C THR A 44 -4.47 12.70 2.70
N THR A 45 -4.36 11.49 3.24
CA THR A 45 -4.89 11.14 4.57
C THR A 45 -3.84 11.38 5.67
N GLN A 46 -4.26 11.26 6.94
CA GLN A 46 -3.34 11.22 8.09
C GLN A 46 -2.91 9.79 8.44
N ILE A 47 -3.14 8.82 7.54
CA ILE A 47 -2.79 7.42 7.75
C ILE A 47 -1.42 7.16 7.13
N SER A 48 -0.46 6.67 7.92
CA SER A 48 0.84 6.29 7.40
C SER A 48 0.75 5.00 6.57
N ALA A 49 1.52 4.93 5.48
CA ALA A 49 1.55 3.73 4.64
C ALA A 49 2.03 2.49 5.42
N VAL A 50 3.11 2.65 6.20
CA VAL A 50 3.65 1.59 7.06
C VAL A 50 2.63 1.17 8.12
N GLY A 51 2.00 2.12 8.80
CA GLY A 51 1.02 1.80 9.84
C GLY A 51 -0.21 1.09 9.28
N PHE A 52 -0.67 1.47 8.09
CA PHE A 52 -1.75 0.75 7.42
C PHE A 52 -1.34 -0.66 7.01
N ALA A 53 -0.14 -0.83 6.45
CA ALA A 53 0.40 -2.14 6.08
C ALA A 53 0.52 -3.08 7.29
N GLN A 54 0.98 -2.59 8.44
CA GLN A 54 1.03 -3.35 9.68
C GLN A 54 -0.35 -3.81 10.15
N ARG A 55 -1.36 -2.94 10.04
CA ARG A 55 -2.75 -3.32 10.33
C ARG A 55 -3.30 -4.38 9.37
N ALA A 56 -2.83 -4.36 8.12
CA ALA A 56 -3.21 -5.34 7.10
C ALA A 56 -2.38 -6.64 7.16
N ALA A 57 -1.30 -6.71 7.96
CA ALA A 57 -0.36 -7.83 7.97
C ALA A 57 -0.96 -9.18 8.38
N GLY A 58 -2.10 -9.16 9.09
CA GLY A 58 -2.86 -10.38 9.43
C GLY A 58 -3.69 -10.96 8.28
N LEU A 59 -3.81 -10.23 7.17
CA LEU A 59 -4.60 -10.65 6.01
C LEU A 59 -3.76 -11.51 5.06
N GLN A 60 -4.41 -12.48 4.40
CA GLN A 60 -3.77 -13.35 3.40
C GLN A 60 -3.62 -12.65 2.04
N LEU A 61 -2.89 -11.54 2.04
CA LEU A 61 -2.54 -10.79 0.83
C LEU A 61 -1.44 -11.52 0.06
N ALA A 62 -1.46 -11.37 -1.28
CA ALA A 62 -0.40 -11.86 -2.15
C ALA A 62 0.87 -11.01 -2.04
N ALA A 63 0.68 -9.69 -2.00
CA ALA A 63 1.73 -8.69 -1.89
C ALA A 63 1.14 -7.32 -1.52
N ILE A 64 2.02 -6.37 -1.20
CA ILE A 64 1.76 -4.94 -1.15
C ILE A 64 2.54 -4.30 -2.29
N VAL A 65 1.88 -3.51 -3.14
CA VAL A 65 2.54 -2.63 -4.10
C VAL A 65 2.62 -1.26 -3.47
N TYR A 66 3.81 -0.70 -3.37
CA TYR A 66 4.06 0.62 -2.80
C TYR A 66 4.54 1.59 -3.86
N THR A 67 3.88 2.74 -3.95
CA THR A 67 4.23 3.83 -4.86
C THR A 67 4.48 5.09 -4.04
N ASP A 68 5.68 5.66 -4.16
CA ASP A 68 5.94 7.01 -3.67
C ASP A 68 5.54 8.01 -4.76
N ILE A 69 4.39 8.65 -4.58
CA ILE A 69 3.79 9.49 -5.60
C ILE A 69 4.47 10.86 -5.73
N ASP A 70 5.35 11.22 -4.78
CA ASP A 70 6.16 12.43 -4.90
C ASP A 70 7.33 12.23 -5.89
N ARG A 71 7.68 10.98 -6.19
CA ARG A 71 8.76 10.61 -7.12
C ARG A 71 8.26 10.00 -8.42
N ASP A 72 7.04 9.47 -8.43
CA ASP A 72 6.46 8.85 -9.60
C ASP A 72 6.42 9.86 -10.77
N GLY A 73 6.96 9.45 -11.91
CA GLY A 73 7.08 10.29 -13.11
C GLY A 73 8.15 11.39 -13.06
N MET A 74 8.92 11.52 -11.97
CA MET A 74 9.95 12.57 -11.82
C MET A 74 11.35 12.14 -12.32
N LEU A 75 11.52 10.90 -12.81
CA LEU A 75 12.81 10.32 -13.21
C LEU A 75 13.86 10.27 -12.08
N GLU A 76 13.43 10.35 -10.82
CA GLU A 76 14.28 10.27 -9.63
C GLU A 76 14.52 8.83 -9.15
N GLY A 77 13.86 7.87 -9.81
CA GLY A 77 13.87 6.47 -9.45
C GLY A 77 13.08 6.17 -8.17
N LEU A 78 13.09 4.90 -7.77
CA LEU A 78 12.33 4.40 -6.63
C LEU A 78 12.77 5.05 -5.31
N ASN A 79 11.81 5.30 -4.41
CA ASN A 79 12.13 5.59 -3.01
C ASN A 79 12.53 4.29 -2.29
N LEU A 80 13.77 3.88 -2.46
CA LEU A 80 14.33 2.67 -1.84
C LEU A 80 14.24 2.71 -0.32
N ALA A 81 14.52 3.86 0.31
CA ALA A 81 14.49 3.97 1.76
C ALA A 81 13.09 3.72 2.33
N ALA A 82 12.06 4.35 1.75
CA ALA A 82 10.67 4.13 2.17
C ALA A 82 10.18 2.70 1.87
N THR A 83 10.56 2.17 0.70
CA THR A 83 10.18 0.81 0.29
C THR A 83 10.80 -0.24 1.21
N VAL A 84 12.08 -0.11 1.55
CA VAL A 84 12.77 -1.02 2.48
C VAL A 84 12.15 -0.91 3.87
N ALA A 85 11.93 0.30 4.37
CA ALA A 85 11.29 0.50 5.68
C ALA A 85 9.90 -0.16 5.76
N LEU A 86 9.11 -0.10 4.67
CA LEU A 86 7.84 -0.81 4.59
C LEU A 86 8.04 -2.34 4.58
N ALA A 87 8.97 -2.85 3.78
CA ALA A 87 9.25 -4.27 3.66
C ALA A 87 9.78 -4.88 4.97
N GLU A 88 10.54 -4.14 5.76
CA GLU A 88 11.02 -4.58 7.08
C GLU A 88 9.90 -4.56 8.14
N ALA A 89 8.87 -3.75 7.94
CA ALA A 89 7.78 -3.59 8.91
C ALA A 89 6.70 -4.67 8.82
N VAL A 90 6.65 -5.47 7.74
CA VAL A 90 5.61 -6.48 7.50
C VAL A 90 6.18 -7.77 6.91
N ALA A 91 5.52 -8.89 7.16
CA ALA A 91 5.88 -10.18 6.55
C ALA A 91 5.32 -10.33 5.11
N THR A 92 4.33 -9.53 4.73
CA THR A 92 3.73 -9.55 3.40
C THR A 92 4.77 -9.08 2.36
N PRO A 93 4.94 -9.79 1.23
CA PRO A 93 5.87 -9.36 0.19
C PRO A 93 5.59 -7.93 -0.31
N VAL A 94 6.62 -7.11 -0.44
CA VAL A 94 6.51 -5.73 -0.95
C VAL A 94 7.09 -5.64 -2.36
N ILE A 95 6.34 -5.01 -3.25
CA ILE A 95 6.71 -4.69 -4.63
C ILE A 95 6.89 -3.18 -4.71
N ALA A 96 8.06 -2.75 -5.17
CA ALA A 96 8.35 -1.34 -5.42
C ALA A 96 7.71 -0.87 -6.74
N SER A 97 7.13 0.33 -6.75
CA SER A 97 6.52 0.97 -7.93
C SER A 97 6.77 2.49 -7.89
N GLY A 98 6.77 3.12 -9.08
CA GLY A 98 7.09 4.54 -9.28
C GLY A 98 8.40 4.80 -10.01
#